data_AF-A0AAW0KMW9-F1
#
_entry.id   AF-A0AAW0KMW9-F1
#
_cell.length_a   1.000
_cell.length_b   1.000
_cell.length_c   1.000
_cell.angle_alpha   90.00
_cell.angle_beta   90.00
_cell.angle_gamma   90.00
#
_symmetry.space_group_name_H-M   'P 1'
#
loop_
_entity.id
_entity.type
_entity.pdbx_description
1 polymer ?
#
loop_
_entity_poly.entity_id
_entity_poly.type
_entity_poly.pdbx_seq_one_letter_code
_entity_poly.pdbx_strand_id
1 'polypeptide(L)' 'MLPGDCVSKILSFTSPIDAYESSLVSSMFHSSAESDVVWEMFLPTDYKDVLSRLITPLTFTTKKEFLFVFAILFS' A
#
# COMPACT_ATOMS: atom_id res chain seq x y z
N MET A 1 2.06 22.25 -9.87
CA MET A 1 2.21 21.05 -9.00
C MET A 1 1.12 20.08 -9.41
N LEU A 2 1.44 18.79 -9.60
CA LEU A 2 0.37 17.79 -9.74
C LEU A 2 -0.36 17.66 -8.39
N PRO A 3 -1.69 17.46 -8.39
CA PRO A 3 -2.41 17.08 -7.18
C PRO A 3 -1.85 15.77 -6.59
N GLY A 4 -1.77 15.68 -5.26
CA GLY A 4 -1.30 14.47 -4.57
C GLY A 4 -2.06 13.21 -5.03
N ASP A 5 -3.37 13.33 -5.23
CA ASP A 5 -4.21 12.24 -5.72
C ASP A 5 -3.80 11.73 -7.11
N CYS A 6 -3.33 12.62 -8.00
CA CYS A 6 -2.80 12.21 -9.30
C CYS A 6 -1.49 11.42 -9.15
N VAL A 7 -0.61 11.85 -8.24
CA VAL A 7 0.64 11.14 -7.95
C VAL A 7 0.34 9.77 -7.33
N SER A 8 -0.56 9.69 -6.34
CA SER A 8 -1.01 8.43 -5.76
C SER A 8 -1.59 7.49 -6.82
N LYS A 9 -2.36 8.02 -7.77
CA LYS A 9 -2.91 7.21 -8.86
C LYS A 9 -1.83 6.68 -9.79
N ILE A 10 -0.82 7.48 -10.13
CA ILE A 10 0.33 7.03 -10.93
C ILE A 10 1.11 5.93 -10.19
N LEU A 11 1.42 6.14 -8.90
CA LEU A 11 2.11 5.16 -8.07
C LEU A 11 1.33 3.85 -7.92
N SER A 12 -0.01 3.89 -7.92
CA SER A 12 -0.83 2.68 -7.86
C SER A 12 -0.69 1.76 -9.09
N PHE A 13 -0.09 2.25 -10.18
CA PHE A 13 0.18 1.48 -11.40
C PHE A 13 1.64 0.99 -11.51
N THR A 14 2.50 1.26 -10.52
CA THR A 14 3.88 0.77 -10.47
C THR A 14 3.97 -0.55 -9.70
N SER A 15 5.17 -1.09 -9.46
CA SER A 15 5.32 -2.15 -8.47
C SER A 15 5.31 -1.58 -7.03
N PRO A 16 5.05 -2.41 -5.99
CA PRO A 16 5.16 -1.99 -4.60
C PRO A 16 6.55 -1.44 -4.23
N ILE A 17 7.60 -2.00 -4.83
CA ILE A 17 8.99 -1.58 -4.63
C ILE A 17 9.21 -0.20 -5.25
N ASP A 18 8.79 0.01 -6.50
CA ASP A 18 8.93 1.30 -7.18
C ASP A 18 8.15 2.42 -6.46
N ALA A 19 6.97 2.10 -5.91
CA ALA A 19 6.17 3.04 -5.13
C ALA A 19 6.88 3.44 -3.82
N TYR A 20 7.54 2.49 -3.15
CA TYR A 20 8.37 2.75 -1.98
C TYR A 20 9.62 3.58 -2.34
N GLU A 21 10.34 3.23 -3.41
CA GLU A 21 11.52 3.99 -3.83
C GLU A 21 11.16 5.43 -4.22
N SER A 22 10.02 5.62 -4.88
CA SER A 22 9.50 6.96 -5.21
C SER A 22 9.29 7.81 -3.96
N SER A 23 8.87 7.21 -2.84
CA SER A 23 8.65 7.90 -1.57
C SER A 23 9.94 8.52 -0.99
N LEU A 24 11.11 8.01 -1.37
CA LEU A 24 12.41 8.48 -0.89
C LEU A 24 12.92 9.71 -1.65
N VAL A 25 12.34 10.03 -2.79
CA VAL A 25 12.83 11.08 -3.70
C VAL A 25 12.40 12.47 -3.27
N SER A 26 11.17 12.64 -2.74
CA SER A 26 10.69 13.94 -2.26
C SER A 26 9.54 13.82 -1.27
N SER A 27 9.30 14.86 -0.47
CA SER A 27 8.18 14.92 0.48
C SER A 27 6.80 14.79 -0.19
N MET A 28 6.66 15.23 -1.44
CA MET A 28 5.40 15.10 -2.20
C MET A 28 5.16 13.65 -2.62
N PHE A 29 6.19 12.96 -3.10
CA PHE A 29 6.09 11.54 -3.41
C PHE A 29 5.90 10.73 -2.13
N HIS A 30 6.59 11.09 -1.04
CA HIS A 30 6.39 10.48 0.26
C HIS A 30 4.92 10.54 0.70
N SER A 31 4.32 11.73 0.77
CA SER A 31 2.93 11.87 1.21
C SER A 31 1.93 11.14 0.29
N SER A 32 2.21 11.09 -1.01
CA SER A 32 1.36 10.38 -1.98
C SER A 32 1.53 8.87 -1.88
N ALA A 33 2.75 8.38 -1.67
CA ALA A 33 3.07 6.96 -1.50
C ALA A 33 2.51 6.39 -0.19
N GLU A 34 2.34 7.18 0.87
CA GLU A 34 1.68 6.73 2.10
C GLU A 34 0.15 6.61 1.97
N SER A 35 -0.43 6.98 0.83
CA SER A 35 -1.88 6.88 0.60
C SER A 35 -2.33 5.43 0.44
N ASP A 36 -3.40 5.06 1.13
CA ASP A 36 -4.05 3.75 0.96
C ASP A 36 -4.51 3.45 -0.48
N VAL A 37 -4.71 4.49 -1.31
CA VAL A 37 -5.05 4.33 -2.74
C VAL A 37 -3.95 3.59 -3.50
N VAL A 38 -2.68 3.84 -3.14
CA VAL A 38 -1.52 3.18 -3.76
C VAL A 38 -1.52 1.70 -3.38
N TRP A 39 -1.58 1.42 -2.08
CA TRP A 39 -1.41 0.07 -1.56
C TRP A 39 -2.62 -0.84 -1.81
N GLU A 40 -3.83 -0.29 -1.93
CA GLU A 40 -5.02 -1.07 -2.30
C GLU A 40 -4.89 -1.76 -3.65
N MET A 41 -4.20 -1.17 -4.62
CA MET A 41 -4.01 -1.78 -5.95
C MET A 41 -3.02 -2.95 -5.94
N PHE A 42 -2.17 -3.03 -4.92
CA PHE A 42 -1.20 -4.11 -4.78
C PHE A 42 -1.76 -5.30 -4.00
N LEU A 43 -2.90 -5.14 -3.35
CA LEU A 43 -3.52 -6.19 -2.57
C LEU A 43 -4.35 -7.14 -3.46
N PRO A 44 -4.39 -8.44 -3.11
CA PRO A 44 -5.32 -9.38 -3.74
C PRO A 44 -6.76 -8.89 -3.62
N THR A 45 -7.61 -9.14 -4.61
CA THR A 45 -9.00 -8.65 -4.59
C THR A 45 -9.81 -9.23 -3.41
N ASP A 46 -9.44 -10.42 -2.95
CA ASP A 46 -10.02 -11.14 -1.82
C ASP A 46 -9.34 -10.84 -0.47
N TYR A 47 -8.48 -9.82 -0.39
CA TYR A 47 -7.74 -9.51 0.85
C TYR A 47 -8.66 -9.28 2.07
N LYS A 48 -9.87 -8.75 1.85
CA LYS A 48 -10.88 -8.54 2.91
C LYS A 48 -11.43 -9.86 3.44
N ASP A 49 -11.62 -10.83 2.56
CA ASP A 49 -12.06 -12.18 2.93
C ASP A 49 -10.96 -12.91 3.68
N VAL A 50 -9.71 -12.82 3.21
CA VAL A 50 -8.53 -13.33 3.91
C VAL A 50 -8.44 -12.73 5.32
N LEU A 51 -8.57 -11.41 5.43
CA LEU A 51 -8.55 -10.69 6.70
C LEU A 51 -9.62 -11.19 7.67
N SER A 52 -10.85 -11.40 7.18
CA SER A 52 -11.96 -11.90 8.01
C SER A 52 -11.70 -13.29 8.60
N ARG A 53 -10.83 -14.07 7.95
CA ARG A 53 -10.48 -15.45 8.35
C ARG A 53 -9.27 -15.54 9.27
N LEU A 54 -8.56 -14.43 9.51
CA LEU A 54 -7.42 -14.42 10.43
C LEU A 54 -7.91 -14.62 11.87
N ILE A 55 -7.35 -15.62 12.54
CA ILE A 55 -7.72 -16.03 13.90
C ILE A 55 -7.19 -15.03 14.95
N THR A 56 -6.09 -14.36 14.64
CA THR A 56 -5.50 -13.30 15.47
C THR A 56 -5.98 -11.92 15.01
N PRO A 57 -6.38 -11.04 15.94
CA PRO A 57 -6.67 -9.64 15.62
C PRO A 57 -5.35 -8.97 15.22
N LEU A 58 -5.06 -8.96 13.92
CA LEU A 58 -3.95 -8.18 13.38
C LEU A 58 -4.40 -6.72 13.35
N THR A 59 -3.87 -5.91 14.25
CA THR A 59 -4.09 -4.46 14.22
C THR A 59 -3.13 -3.85 13.21
N PHE A 60 -3.66 -3.38 12.08
CA PHE A 60 -2.94 -2.57 11.12
C PHE A 60 -3.68 -1.25 10.94
N THR A 61 -2.93 -0.18 10.79
CA THR A 61 -3.44 1.19 10.66
C THR A 61 -3.56 1.59 9.19
N THR A 62 -2.75 0.98 8.31
CA THR A 62 -2.70 1.30 6.88
C THR A 62 -2.69 0.04 6.01
N LYS A 63 -3.11 0.17 4.74
CA LYS A 63 -3.05 -0.95 3.78
C LYS A 63 -1.60 -1.34 3.44
N LYS A 64 -0.68 -0.39 3.54
CA LYS A 64 0.76 -0.62 3.44
C LYS A 64 1.24 -1.62 4.49
N GLU A 65 0.92 -1.37 5.76
CA GLU A 65 1.26 -2.28 6.87
C GLU A 65 0.68 -3.68 6.66
N PHE A 66 -0.57 -3.76 6.20
CA PHE A 66 -1.20 -5.04 5.86
C PHE A 66 -0.43 -5.78 4.77
N LEU A 67 -0.04 -5.11 3.68
CA LEU A 67 0.75 -5.71 2.59
C LEU A 67 2.08 -6.26 3.10
N PHE A 68 2.78 -5.53 3.96
CA PHE A 68 4.04 -6.00 4.55
C PHE A 68 3.84 -7.24 5.43
N VAL A 69 2.85 -7.24 6.32
CA VAL A 69 2.56 -8.40 7.17
C VAL A 69 2.12 -9.60 6.34
N PHE A 70 1.25 -9.38 5.35
CA PHE A 70 0.82 -10.42 4.42
C PHE A 70 2.02 -11.02 3.67
N ALA A 71 2.90 -10.19 3.11
CA ALA A 71 4.11 -10.68 2.44
C ALA A 71 5.00 -11.52 3.36
N ILE A 72 5.10 -11.19 4.65
CA ILE A 72 5.89 -11.96 5.62
C ILE A 72 5.20 -13.29 5.98
N LEU A 73 3.87 -13.32 6.13
CA LEU A 73 3.13 -14.51 6.54
C LEU A 73 3.00 -15.57 5.42
N PHE A 74 3.15 -15.17 4.16
CA PHE A 74 2.96 -16.03 2.98
C PHE A 74 4.22 -16.20 2.11
N SER A 75 5.40 -15.76 2.59
CA SER A 75 6.71 -16.01 1.94
C SER A 75 7.40 -17.24 2.52
#